data_AF-A0A850A6B5-F1
#
_entry.id   AF-A0A850A6B5-F1
#
_cell.length_a   1.000
_cell.length_b   1.000
_cell.length_c   1.000
_cell.angle_alpha   90.00
_cell.angle_beta   90.00
_cell.angle_gamma   90.00
#
_symmetry.space_group_name_H-M   'P 1'
#
loop_
_entity.id
_entity.type
_entity.pdbx_description
1 polymer ?
#
loop_
_entity_poly.entity_id
_entity_poly.type
_entity_poly.pdbx_seq_one_letter_code
_entity_poly.pdbx_strand_id
1 'polypeptide(L)'
;METPLMVVGDGNGNFTEVPELNMAGVNFVKPLLPRAEELIPLPPEARLAALPGRNAIGYDADLEKFIPLREYGGTRVFPAAAILPDTCLQLLRSAFSMVLDSPRLPNGNFTAVGRLEDRYVVAATPLQQALFPDQQIFVIQPDNAASETVFAAASHLKSVPHGLVRFEINHLEQLPAAAEMIGEIRSQTEKGAVHLAASVFDPRRIKACCRAGLDGLEAITHSAREEYYEKFADLSFDNLRESLKAVSQAGRRAILRYRVFPGLTDHPLEFEALKKLLSETGVEWIRPVNLNVDPEWYMDRLMLWTLPRTQAGMRKWLKTIAEKFPHIRVGY
;
A
#
# COMPACT_ATOMS: atom_id res chain seq x y z
N MET A 1 29.64 -3.94 10.21
CA MET A 1 28.74 -3.18 9.33
C MET A 1 28.11 -2.12 10.21
N GLU A 2 28.22 -0.84 9.88
CA GLU A 2 27.69 0.22 10.73
C GLU A 2 26.16 0.12 10.79
N THR A 3 25.63 0.18 12.01
CA THR A 3 24.19 0.19 12.26
C THR A 3 23.71 1.63 12.19
N PRO A 4 22.60 1.94 11.50
CA PRO A 4 22.11 3.31 11.48
C PRO A 4 21.75 3.78 12.88
N LEU A 5 22.04 5.04 13.18
CA LEU A 5 21.64 5.72 14.41
C LEU A 5 20.15 6.02 14.39
N MET A 6 19.58 6.05 15.59
CA MET A 6 18.22 6.48 15.83
C MET A 6 18.07 7.95 15.43
N VAL A 7 16.93 8.28 14.80
CA VAL A 7 16.53 9.65 14.51
C VAL A 7 15.24 9.95 15.27
N VAL A 8 15.18 11.13 15.87
CA VAL A 8 13.99 11.64 16.55
C VAL A 8 13.60 13.01 16.01
N GLY A 9 12.32 13.34 16.10
CA GLY A 9 11.80 14.66 15.73
C GLY A 9 11.38 15.47 16.96
N ASP A 10 11.51 16.80 16.89
CA ASP A 10 11.08 17.72 17.96
C ASP A 10 9.59 18.09 17.88
N GLY A 11 8.90 17.71 16.79
CA GLY A 11 7.51 18.06 16.52
C GLY A 11 7.31 19.38 15.76
N ASN A 12 8.36 20.19 15.60
CA ASN A 12 8.37 21.45 14.86
C ASN A 12 9.02 21.30 13.47
N GLY A 13 9.32 20.07 13.05
CA GLY A 13 9.89 19.76 11.74
C GLY A 13 11.41 19.56 11.75
N ASN A 14 12.06 19.65 12.91
CA ASN A 14 13.49 19.35 13.03
C ASN A 14 13.69 17.88 13.41
N PHE A 15 14.73 17.27 12.86
CA PHE A 15 15.11 15.88 13.11
C PHE A 15 16.58 15.83 13.54
N THR A 16 16.84 15.06 14.60
CA THR A 16 18.17 14.94 15.21
C THR A 16 18.51 13.47 15.41
N GLU A 17 19.76 13.11 15.17
CA GLU A 17 20.30 11.78 15.47
C GLU A 17 20.63 11.64 16.97
N VAL A 18 20.50 10.44 17.49
CA VAL A 18 20.82 10.08 18.88
C VAL A 18 22.00 9.11 18.83
N PRO A 19 23.25 9.58 19.00
CA PRO A 19 24.46 8.77 18.81
C PRO A 19 24.55 7.54 19.71
N GLU A 20 23.89 7.57 20.86
CA GLU A 20 23.89 6.50 21.85
C GLU A 20 22.95 5.35 21.47
N LEU A 21 22.03 5.55 20.51
CA LEU A 21 20.99 4.59 20.16
C LEU A 21 20.98 4.25 18.68
N ASN A 22 20.87 2.96 18.40
CA ASN A 22 20.67 2.47 17.05
C ASN A 22 19.20 2.54 16.62
N MET A 23 18.99 2.74 15.32
CA MET A 23 17.71 2.67 14.64
C MET A 23 17.01 1.34 14.93
N ALA A 24 15.73 1.42 15.29
CA ALA A 24 14.85 0.26 15.39
C ALA A 24 13.68 0.40 14.42
N GLY A 25 13.29 -0.72 13.81
CA GLY A 25 12.01 -0.87 13.13
C GLY A 25 11.08 -1.79 13.92
N VAL A 26 9.81 -1.82 13.56
CA VAL A 26 8.86 -2.80 14.08
C VAL A 26 8.25 -3.60 12.91
N ASN A 27 8.28 -4.92 13.04
CA ASN A 27 7.41 -5.80 12.26
C ASN A 27 6.31 -6.30 13.19
N PHE A 28 5.05 -6.08 12.82
CA PHE A 28 3.87 -6.36 13.62
C PHE A 28 3.89 -5.63 14.98
N VAL A 29 4.43 -6.26 16.02
CA VAL A 29 4.54 -5.71 17.38
C VAL A 29 5.94 -5.85 17.99
N LYS A 30 6.87 -6.47 17.25
CA LYS A 30 8.21 -6.79 17.74
C LYS A 30 9.21 -5.76 17.22
N PRO A 31 9.84 -4.95 18.10
CA PRO A 31 10.99 -4.16 17.71
C PRO A 31 12.14 -5.05 17.26
N LEU A 32 12.85 -4.62 16.23
CA LEU A 32 14.02 -5.31 15.70
C LEU A 32 15.00 -4.32 15.05
N LEU A 33 16.27 -4.72 14.97
CA LEU A 33 17.28 -4.04 14.18
C LEU A 33 17.07 -4.36 12.70
N PRO A 34 16.88 -3.37 11.82
CA PRO A 34 16.82 -3.61 10.38
C PRO A 34 18.11 -4.26 9.88
N ARG A 35 18.02 -5.19 8.93
CA ARG A 35 19.21 -5.72 8.26
C ARG A 35 19.70 -4.73 7.22
N ALA A 36 21.00 -4.75 6.93
CA ALA A 36 21.58 -3.87 5.90
C ALA A 36 20.92 -4.01 4.52
N GLU A 37 20.52 -5.23 4.15
CA GLU A 37 19.78 -5.53 2.91
C GLU A 37 18.31 -5.04 2.88
N GLU A 38 17.80 -4.57 4.03
CA GLU A 38 16.46 -3.98 4.18
C GLU A 38 16.50 -2.45 4.23
N LEU A 39 17.70 -1.86 4.12
CA LEU A 39 17.91 -0.42 4.19
C LEU A 39 18.25 0.15 2.82
N ILE A 40 17.55 1.22 2.45
CA ILE A 40 17.89 2.04 1.28
C ILE A 40 18.08 3.50 1.71
N PRO A 41 18.82 4.31 0.94
CA PRO A 41 18.80 5.76 1.11
C PRO A 41 17.34 6.28 1.07
N LEU A 42 17.06 7.31 1.87
CA LEU A 42 15.75 7.97 1.84
C LEU A 42 15.41 8.41 0.41
N PRO A 43 14.29 7.94 -0.19
CA PRO A 43 13.90 8.35 -1.53
C PRO A 43 13.65 9.87 -1.61
N PRO A 44 14.00 10.55 -2.72
CA PRO A 44 13.81 12.00 -2.86
C PRO A 44 12.37 12.47 -2.66
N GLU A 45 11.39 11.65 -3.05
CA GLU A 45 9.96 11.93 -2.94
C GLU A 45 9.40 11.61 -1.53
N ALA A 46 10.20 10.95 -0.69
CA ALA A 46 9.79 10.60 0.66
C ALA A 46 9.85 11.83 1.58
N ARG A 47 8.95 11.86 2.56
CA ARG A 47 8.88 12.95 3.55
C ARG A 47 9.08 12.43 4.96
N LEU A 48 9.90 13.11 5.75
CA LEU A 48 10.03 12.84 7.18
C LEU A 48 8.83 13.38 7.96
N ALA A 49 8.45 12.64 9.01
CA ALA A 49 7.39 13.00 9.93
C ALA A 49 7.77 12.62 11.36
N ALA A 50 7.55 13.54 12.30
CA ALA A 50 7.53 13.21 13.72
C ALA A 50 6.18 12.58 14.07
N LEU A 51 6.13 11.70 15.07
CA LEU A 51 4.91 11.04 15.55
C LEU A 51 4.53 11.51 16.97
N PRO A 52 3.87 12.67 17.14
CA PRO A 52 3.47 13.19 18.45
C PRO A 52 2.68 12.21 19.31
N GLY A 53 2.81 12.38 20.63
CA GLY A 53 2.14 11.56 21.65
C GLY A 53 2.74 10.17 21.85
N ARG A 54 3.84 9.83 21.16
CA ARG A 54 4.52 8.53 21.28
C ARG A 54 5.92 8.70 21.85
N ASN A 55 6.48 7.63 22.41
CA ASN A 55 7.91 7.57 22.75
C ASN A 55 8.62 6.79 21.66
N ALA A 56 9.73 7.34 21.18
CA ALA A 56 10.55 6.66 20.19
C ALA A 56 11.22 5.44 20.83
N ILE A 57 11.39 4.35 20.09
CA ILE A 57 12.13 3.17 20.57
C ILE A 57 13.43 3.08 19.78
N GLY A 58 14.55 3.11 20.48
CA GLY A 58 15.89 2.86 19.95
C GLY A 58 16.46 1.57 20.53
N TYR A 59 17.54 1.07 19.93
CA TYR A 59 18.29 -0.07 20.46
C TYR A 59 19.60 0.41 21.08
N ASP A 60 19.75 0.18 22.38
CA ASP A 60 20.99 0.42 23.13
C ASP A 60 21.89 -0.81 22.98
N ALA A 61 23.07 -0.61 22.37
CA ALA A 61 24.00 -1.69 22.09
C ALA A 61 24.75 -2.18 23.33
N ASP A 62 24.99 -1.30 24.31
CA ASP A 62 25.69 -1.65 25.54
C ASP A 62 24.78 -2.44 26.49
N LEU A 63 23.48 -2.07 26.53
CA LEU A 63 22.47 -2.78 27.32
C LEU A 63 21.85 -3.98 26.60
N GLU A 64 22.14 -4.14 25.30
CA GLU A 64 21.51 -5.09 24.37
C GLU A 64 19.96 -5.05 24.41
N LYS A 65 19.37 -3.85 24.53
CA LYS A 65 17.93 -3.68 24.78
C LYS A 65 17.30 -2.61 23.91
N PHE A 66 16.04 -2.85 23.54
CA PHE A 66 15.17 -1.80 23.02
C PHE A 66 14.66 -0.94 24.16
N ILE A 67 14.95 0.36 24.11
CA ILE A 67 14.58 1.30 25.17
C ILE A 67 13.74 2.47 24.61
N PRO A 68 12.75 2.96 25.38
CA PRO A 68 12.00 4.14 24.99
C PRO A 68 12.81 5.42 25.28
N LEU A 69 12.86 6.33 24.30
CA LEU A 69 13.39 7.67 24.45
C LEU A 69 12.24 8.68 24.48
N ARG A 70 12.17 9.47 25.56
CA ARG A 70 11.14 10.49 25.77
C ARG A 70 11.65 11.89 25.53
N GLU A 71 12.88 12.15 25.96
CA GLU A 71 13.55 13.43 25.90
C GLU A 71 14.99 13.23 25.43
N TYR A 72 15.51 14.20 24.69
CA TYR A 72 16.89 14.23 24.24
C TYR A 72 17.36 15.69 24.25
N GLY A 73 18.57 15.94 24.76
CA GLY A 73 19.08 17.31 24.94
C GLY A 73 18.17 18.21 25.79
N GLY A 74 17.44 17.65 26.77
CA GLY A 74 16.51 18.39 27.63
C GLY A 74 15.20 18.82 26.95
N THR A 75 14.91 18.32 25.75
CA THR A 75 13.69 18.64 25.00
C THR A 75 12.86 17.38 24.76
N ARG A 76 11.53 17.50 24.77
CA ARG A 76 10.62 16.43 24.37
C ARG A 76 10.88 16.04 22.91
N VAL A 77 11.04 14.74 22.66
CA VAL A 77 11.22 14.21 21.30
C VAL A 77 10.18 13.14 20.98
N PHE A 78 10.00 12.90 19.68
CA PHE A 78 9.03 11.98 19.12
C PHE A 78 9.71 11.02 18.14
N PRO A 79 9.13 9.83 17.91
CA PRO A 79 9.63 8.93 16.87
C PRO A 79 9.64 9.64 15.51
N ALA A 80 10.74 9.48 14.77
CA ALA A 80 10.80 9.89 13.38
C ALA A 80 10.35 8.73 12.47
N ALA A 81 9.61 9.06 11.41
CA ALA A 81 9.21 8.12 10.38
C ALA A 81 9.37 8.76 8.99
N ALA A 82 9.51 7.92 7.98
CA ALA A 82 9.42 8.33 6.58
C ALA A 82 8.08 7.93 5.97
N ILE A 83 7.47 8.82 5.18
CA ILE A 83 6.36 8.51 4.29
C ILE A 83 6.93 8.24 2.90
N LEU A 84 6.86 6.99 2.47
CA LEU A 84 7.44 6.52 1.22
C LEU A 84 6.50 6.75 0.02
N PRO A 85 7.06 6.94 -1.19
CA PRO A 85 6.31 6.89 -2.44
C PRO A 85 5.89 5.44 -2.79
N ASP A 86 4.94 5.30 -3.72
CA ASP A 86 4.45 4.00 -4.23
C ASP A 86 5.53 3.20 -4.97
N THR A 87 6.67 3.79 -5.32
CA THR A 87 7.83 3.12 -5.92
C THR A 87 8.65 2.32 -4.91
N CYS A 88 8.36 2.46 -3.62
CA CYS A 88 9.06 1.77 -2.54
C CYS A 88 8.06 1.00 -1.67
N LEU A 89 8.41 -0.24 -1.31
CA LEU A 89 7.64 -1.05 -0.39
C LEU A 89 8.21 -0.93 1.02
N GLN A 90 7.37 -0.56 1.99
CA GLN A 90 7.71 -0.53 3.40
C GLN A 90 8.04 -1.95 3.89
N LEU A 91 9.21 -2.13 4.52
CA LEU A 91 9.58 -3.39 5.16
C LEU A 91 9.33 -3.38 6.66
N LEU A 92 9.64 -2.26 7.33
CA LEU A 92 9.44 -2.08 8.78
C LEU A 92 8.82 -0.71 9.07
N ARG A 93 7.90 -0.67 10.05
CA ARG A 93 7.34 0.59 10.53
C ARG A 93 8.27 1.23 11.56
N SER A 94 8.11 2.53 11.80
CA SER A 94 8.79 3.24 12.90
C SER A 94 8.50 2.54 14.22
N ALA A 95 9.54 2.27 15.02
CA ALA A 95 9.38 1.68 16.33
C ALA A 95 9.01 2.76 17.37
N PHE A 96 7.89 2.56 18.07
CA PHE A 96 7.46 3.46 19.12
C PHE A 96 6.60 2.73 20.16
N SER A 97 6.46 3.34 21.34
CA SER A 97 5.43 2.96 22.32
C SER A 97 4.39 4.06 22.44
N MET A 98 3.12 3.67 22.58
CA MET A 98 2.03 4.59 22.86
C MET A 98 2.15 5.20 24.26
N VAL A 99 1.72 6.45 24.40
CA VAL A 99 1.44 7.09 25.70
C VAL A 99 -0.08 7.19 25.85
N LEU A 100 -0.58 7.29 27.08
CA LEU A 100 -2.00 7.58 27.33
C LEU A 100 -2.42 8.82 26.51
N ASP A 101 -3.60 8.76 25.91
CA ASP A 101 -4.17 9.84 25.06
C ASP A 101 -3.34 10.20 23.81
N SER A 102 -2.53 9.27 23.30
CA SER A 102 -1.85 9.44 22.01
C SER A 102 -2.86 9.81 20.91
N PRO A 103 -2.68 10.93 20.19
CA PRO A 103 -3.60 11.30 19.13
C PRO A 103 -3.50 10.31 17.96
N ARG A 104 -4.63 10.16 17.25
CA ARG A 104 -4.66 9.44 15.98
C ARG A 104 -3.73 10.13 14.99
N LEU A 105 -2.84 9.38 14.38
CA LEU A 105 -1.95 9.88 13.34
C LEU A 105 -2.73 10.17 12.05
N PRO A 106 -2.27 11.14 11.23
CA PRO A 106 -2.76 11.28 9.87
C PRO A 106 -2.46 10.02 9.05
N ASN A 107 -3.07 9.90 7.86
CA ASN A 107 -2.78 8.77 6.98
C ASN A 107 -1.31 8.82 6.50
N GLY A 108 -0.58 7.72 6.69
CA GLY A 108 0.80 7.59 6.25
C GLY A 108 1.33 6.17 6.45
N ASN A 109 2.33 5.79 5.66
CA ASN A 109 3.00 4.50 5.76
C ASN A 109 4.24 4.56 6.67
N PHE A 110 4.11 5.16 7.86
CA PHE A 110 5.18 5.52 8.82
C PHE A 110 6.36 4.52 8.92
N THR A 111 7.33 4.66 8.01
CA THR A 111 8.44 3.72 7.82
C THR A 111 9.59 4.06 8.76
N ALA A 112 10.26 3.04 9.28
CA ALA A 112 11.45 3.24 10.11
C ALA A 112 12.51 4.03 9.34
N VAL A 113 13.04 5.08 9.98
CA VAL A 113 14.11 5.92 9.46
C VAL A 113 15.24 6.00 10.48
N GLY A 114 16.48 6.01 9.98
CA GLY A 114 17.67 6.21 10.78
C GLY A 114 18.70 7.05 10.01
N ARG A 115 19.82 7.31 10.67
CA ARG A 115 20.96 8.02 10.08
C ARG A 115 22.12 7.06 9.92
N LEU A 116 22.71 7.00 8.73
CA LEU A 116 23.93 6.24 8.50
C LEU A 116 24.92 7.18 7.83
N GLU A 117 26.05 7.44 8.48
CA GLU A 117 26.99 8.50 8.10
C GLU A 117 26.22 9.83 7.91
N ASP A 118 26.41 10.49 6.77
CA ASP A 118 25.78 11.77 6.45
C ASP A 118 24.45 11.64 5.69
N ARG A 119 23.80 10.47 5.63
CA ARG A 119 22.50 10.29 4.94
C ARG A 119 21.41 9.66 5.79
N TYR A 120 20.16 9.98 5.47
CA TYR A 120 19.01 9.25 5.98
C TYR A 120 18.86 7.92 5.24
N VAL A 121 18.52 6.87 5.99
CA VAL A 121 18.19 5.55 5.46
C VAL A 121 16.84 5.09 6.00
N VAL A 122 16.12 4.29 5.21
CA VAL A 122 14.78 3.79 5.55
C VAL A 122 14.68 2.28 5.36
N ALA A 123 13.84 1.64 6.18
CA ALA A 123 13.57 0.21 6.09
C ALA A 123 12.56 -0.11 4.97
N ALA A 124 13.04 -0.15 3.72
CA ALA A 124 12.22 -0.29 2.52
C ALA A 124 12.95 -1.06 1.42
N THR A 125 12.20 -1.54 0.42
CA THR A 125 12.77 -2.06 -0.84
C THR A 125 12.16 -1.32 -2.03
N PRO A 126 12.95 -0.94 -3.05
CA PRO A 126 12.40 -0.41 -4.29
C PRO A 126 11.58 -1.49 -5.00
N LEU A 127 10.46 -1.09 -5.60
CA LEU A 127 9.72 -1.91 -6.56
C LEU A 127 10.36 -1.72 -7.93
N GLN A 128 10.72 -2.83 -8.58
CA GLN A 128 11.60 -2.79 -9.76
C GLN A 128 10.85 -2.61 -11.08
N GLN A 129 9.53 -2.83 -11.10
CA GLN A 129 8.75 -2.92 -12.32
C GLN A 129 7.58 -1.95 -12.28
N ALA A 130 7.50 -1.01 -13.23
CA ALA A 130 6.25 -0.32 -13.51
C ALA A 130 5.32 -1.29 -14.25
N LEU A 131 4.11 -1.50 -13.75
CA LEU A 131 3.11 -2.33 -14.44
C LEU A 131 2.51 -1.62 -15.66
N PHE A 132 2.53 -0.29 -15.62
CA PHE A 132 2.03 0.59 -16.67
C PHE A 132 3.10 1.61 -17.08
N PRO A 133 4.23 1.16 -17.67
CA PRO A 133 5.33 2.04 -18.03
C PRO A 133 4.87 3.05 -19.10
N ASP A 134 5.29 4.30 -18.95
CA ASP A 134 5.08 5.39 -19.91
C ASP A 134 3.62 5.70 -20.26
N GLN A 135 2.65 5.18 -19.48
CA GLN A 135 1.23 5.47 -19.70
C GLN A 135 0.83 6.79 -19.06
N GLN A 136 0.30 7.71 -19.87
CA GLN A 136 -0.41 8.87 -19.35
C GLN A 136 -1.86 8.47 -19.04
N ILE A 137 -2.25 8.66 -17.78
CA ILE A 137 -3.55 8.24 -17.26
C ILE A 137 -4.49 9.43 -17.21
N PHE A 138 -5.62 9.33 -17.90
CA PHE A 138 -6.74 10.26 -17.78
C PHE A 138 -7.72 9.70 -16.75
N VAL A 139 -7.84 10.35 -15.59
CA VAL A 139 -8.65 9.85 -14.47
C VAL A 139 -10.07 10.44 -14.53
N ILE A 140 -11.08 9.59 -14.33
CA ILE A 140 -12.50 9.96 -14.31
C ILE A 140 -13.11 9.57 -12.98
N GLN A 141 -13.87 10.50 -12.39
CA GLN A 141 -14.82 10.23 -11.32
C GLN A 141 -16.23 10.14 -11.93
N PRO A 142 -16.93 9.00 -11.86
CA PRO A 142 -18.22 8.82 -12.56
C PRO A 142 -19.39 9.67 -12.04
N ASP A 143 -19.22 10.38 -10.93
CA ASP A 143 -20.30 11.10 -10.24
C ASP A 143 -20.93 12.21 -11.08
N ASN A 144 -20.18 12.75 -12.05
CA ASN A 144 -20.63 13.81 -12.96
C ASN A 144 -20.44 13.36 -14.41
N ALA A 145 -21.40 12.60 -14.93
CA ALA A 145 -21.46 12.10 -16.31
C ALA A 145 -21.68 13.23 -17.35
N ALA A 146 -20.71 14.13 -17.48
CA ALA A 146 -20.72 15.18 -18.49
C ALA A 146 -20.20 14.62 -19.83
N SER A 147 -20.94 14.81 -20.92
CA SER A 147 -20.54 14.38 -22.27
C SER A 147 -19.16 14.92 -22.69
N GLU A 148 -18.77 16.09 -22.18
CA GLU A 148 -17.43 16.67 -22.39
C GLU A 148 -16.31 15.77 -21.84
N THR A 149 -16.52 15.15 -20.67
CA THR A 149 -15.54 14.24 -20.05
C THR A 149 -15.33 12.99 -20.91
N VAL A 150 -16.41 12.42 -21.42
CA VAL A 150 -16.38 11.26 -22.34
C VAL A 150 -15.61 11.62 -23.61
N PHE A 151 -15.89 12.79 -24.21
CA PHE A 151 -15.20 13.27 -25.40
C PHE A 151 -13.70 13.50 -25.15
N ALA A 152 -13.33 14.12 -24.03
CA ALA A 152 -11.94 14.33 -23.64
C ALA A 152 -11.20 13.00 -23.43
N ALA A 153 -11.83 12.05 -22.73
CA ALA A 153 -11.29 10.71 -22.52
C ALA A 153 -11.07 9.95 -23.84
N ALA A 154 -12.05 9.97 -24.75
CA ALA A 154 -11.90 9.36 -26.08
C ALA A 154 -10.80 10.05 -26.91
N SER A 155 -10.69 11.38 -26.85
CA SER A 155 -9.64 12.15 -27.53
C SER A 155 -8.24 11.85 -26.99
N HIS A 156 -8.12 11.67 -25.67
CA HIS A 156 -6.90 11.22 -25.01
C HIS A 156 -6.45 9.86 -25.56
N LEU A 157 -7.34 8.87 -25.57
CA LEU A 157 -7.02 7.52 -26.08
C LEU A 157 -6.65 7.50 -27.58
N LYS A 158 -7.17 8.45 -28.38
CA LYS A 158 -6.80 8.57 -29.80
C LYS A 158 -5.40 9.14 -30.01
N SER A 159 -5.00 10.06 -29.15
CA SER A 159 -3.84 10.95 -29.37
C SER A 159 -2.60 10.49 -28.62
N VAL A 160 -2.78 9.84 -27.46
CA VAL A 160 -1.68 9.42 -26.59
C VAL A 160 -1.31 7.97 -26.88
N PRO A 161 -0.07 7.68 -27.33
CA PRO A 161 0.42 6.30 -27.46
C PRO A 161 0.28 5.56 -26.13
N HIS A 162 -0.31 4.37 -26.16
CA HIS A 162 -0.59 3.58 -24.95
C HIS A 162 -1.41 4.33 -23.89
N GLY A 163 -2.21 5.33 -24.27
CA GLY A 163 -3.06 6.09 -23.35
C GLY A 163 -4.00 5.18 -22.54
N LEU A 164 -4.15 5.51 -21.27
CA LEU A 164 -5.04 4.83 -20.33
C LEU A 164 -6.09 5.82 -19.82
N VAL A 165 -7.36 5.43 -19.87
CA VAL A 165 -8.43 6.08 -19.11
C VAL A 165 -8.72 5.20 -17.89
N ARG A 166 -8.75 5.81 -16.69
CA ARG A 166 -9.02 5.08 -15.45
C ARG A 166 -10.19 5.72 -14.70
N PHE A 167 -11.22 4.94 -14.44
CA PHE A 167 -12.32 5.33 -13.57
C PHE A 167 -11.99 4.94 -12.13
N GLU A 168 -12.14 5.86 -11.18
CA GLU A 168 -12.02 5.56 -9.76
C GLU A 168 -13.42 5.24 -9.19
N ILE A 169 -13.59 4.03 -8.66
CA ILE A 169 -14.86 3.52 -8.15
C ILE A 169 -14.74 3.31 -6.64
N ASN A 170 -15.27 4.26 -5.88
CA ASN A 170 -15.33 4.24 -4.42
C ASN A 170 -16.73 3.94 -3.88
N HIS A 171 -17.77 4.06 -4.73
CA HIS A 171 -19.16 3.81 -4.38
C HIS A 171 -19.87 2.93 -5.44
N LEU A 172 -20.82 2.09 -5.03
CA LEU A 172 -21.44 1.09 -5.91
C LEU A 172 -22.29 1.72 -7.02
N GLU A 173 -22.90 2.86 -6.73
CA GLU A 173 -23.70 3.71 -7.61
C GLU A 173 -22.90 4.32 -8.76
N GLN A 174 -21.57 4.33 -8.68
CA GLN A 174 -20.69 4.79 -9.76
C GLN A 174 -20.55 3.76 -10.89
N LEU A 175 -20.78 2.47 -10.62
CA LEU A 175 -20.56 1.40 -11.60
C LEU A 175 -21.52 1.46 -12.82
N PRO A 176 -22.82 1.74 -12.68
CA PRO A 176 -23.70 1.92 -13.83
C PRO A 176 -23.28 3.09 -14.73
N ALA A 177 -22.98 4.25 -14.14
CA ALA A 177 -22.50 5.43 -14.89
C ALA A 177 -21.17 5.14 -15.59
N ALA A 178 -20.24 4.44 -14.92
CA ALA A 178 -18.99 4.00 -15.54
C ALA A 178 -19.25 3.09 -16.75
N ALA A 179 -20.17 2.12 -16.66
CA ALA A 179 -20.50 1.24 -17.77
C ALA A 179 -21.04 2.01 -19.00
N GLU A 180 -21.92 3.00 -18.79
CA GLU A 180 -22.44 3.87 -19.84
C GLU A 180 -21.30 4.68 -20.50
N MET A 181 -20.50 5.38 -19.70
CA MET A 181 -19.38 6.18 -20.19
C MET A 181 -18.33 5.34 -20.92
N ILE A 182 -18.03 4.12 -20.45
CA ILE A 182 -17.12 3.19 -21.13
C ILE A 182 -17.66 2.86 -22.52
N GLY A 183 -18.95 2.55 -22.64
CA GLY A 183 -19.60 2.28 -23.93
C GLY A 183 -19.54 3.48 -24.87
N GLU A 184 -19.79 4.68 -24.36
CA GLU A 184 -19.70 5.91 -25.15
C GLU A 184 -18.26 6.20 -25.63
N ILE A 185 -17.26 6.04 -24.77
CA ILE A 185 -15.84 6.15 -25.15
C ILE A 185 -15.51 5.14 -26.25
N ARG A 186 -15.94 3.88 -26.07
CA ARG A 186 -15.66 2.78 -27.01
C ARG A 186 -16.38 2.93 -28.34
N SER A 187 -17.52 3.63 -28.38
CA SER A 187 -18.17 4.01 -29.65
C SER A 187 -17.36 5.03 -30.46
N GLN A 188 -16.47 5.79 -29.80
CA GLN A 188 -15.64 6.82 -30.43
C GLN A 188 -14.22 6.32 -30.78
N THR A 189 -13.70 5.30 -30.10
CA THR A 189 -12.35 4.75 -30.33
C THR A 189 -12.13 3.36 -29.73
N GLU A 190 -11.44 2.50 -30.50
CA GLU A 190 -10.91 1.22 -30.02
C GLU A 190 -9.46 1.34 -29.50
N LYS A 191 -8.81 2.49 -29.68
CA LYS A 191 -7.43 2.73 -29.22
C LYS A 191 -7.35 2.84 -27.70
N GLY A 192 -6.16 2.55 -27.18
CA GLY A 192 -5.80 2.68 -25.77
C GLY A 192 -6.59 1.75 -24.84
N ALA A 193 -6.36 1.87 -23.54
CA ALA A 193 -7.00 1.01 -22.53
C ALA A 193 -7.97 1.81 -21.66
N VAL A 194 -9.02 1.14 -21.20
CA VAL A 194 -10.00 1.67 -20.25
C VAL A 194 -10.06 0.75 -19.04
N HIS A 195 -9.69 1.25 -17.86
CA HIS A 195 -9.62 0.49 -16.63
C HIS A 195 -10.55 1.05 -15.54
N LEU A 196 -10.98 0.19 -14.62
CA LEU A 196 -11.52 0.59 -13.33
C LEU A 196 -10.44 0.42 -12.26
N ALA A 197 -10.32 1.37 -11.34
CA ALA A 197 -9.70 1.17 -10.04
C ALA A 197 -10.81 1.22 -8.98
N ALA A 198 -11.07 0.10 -8.31
CA ALA A 198 -12.26 -0.04 -7.48
C ALA A 198 -11.93 -0.52 -6.07
N SER A 199 -12.54 0.11 -5.06
CA SER A 199 -12.53 -0.36 -3.66
C SER A 199 -13.85 -0.99 -3.23
N VAL A 200 -14.86 -0.97 -4.10
CA VAL A 200 -16.19 -1.58 -3.91
C VAL A 200 -16.55 -2.41 -5.13
N PHE A 201 -17.35 -3.46 -4.93
CA PHE A 201 -17.55 -4.48 -5.94
C PHE A 201 -19.01 -4.94 -6.01
N ASP A 202 -19.54 -5.01 -7.23
CA ASP A 202 -20.77 -5.71 -7.59
C ASP A 202 -20.48 -6.53 -8.85
N PRO A 203 -20.41 -7.88 -8.75
CA PRO A 203 -20.04 -8.71 -9.89
C PRO A 203 -20.94 -8.56 -11.12
N ARG A 204 -22.22 -8.21 -10.94
CA ARG A 204 -23.16 -8.02 -12.05
C ARG A 204 -22.85 -6.72 -12.78
N ARG A 205 -22.61 -5.63 -12.05
CA ARG A 205 -22.26 -4.32 -12.62
C ARG A 205 -20.86 -4.31 -13.24
N ILE A 206 -19.91 -5.03 -12.66
CA ILE A 206 -18.57 -5.22 -13.26
C ILE A 206 -18.67 -6.00 -14.58
N LYS A 207 -19.51 -7.04 -14.67
CA LYS A 207 -19.80 -7.71 -15.95
C LYS A 207 -20.40 -6.77 -16.98
N ALA A 208 -21.25 -5.83 -16.58
CA ALA A 208 -21.78 -4.81 -17.48
C ALA A 208 -20.67 -3.89 -18.02
N CYS A 209 -19.73 -3.46 -17.18
CA CYS A 209 -18.56 -2.70 -17.61
C CYS A 209 -17.71 -3.50 -18.62
N CYS A 210 -17.50 -4.80 -18.39
CA CYS A 210 -16.78 -5.68 -19.33
C CYS A 210 -17.47 -5.75 -20.70
N ARG A 211 -18.81 -5.82 -20.72
CA ARG A 211 -19.60 -5.80 -21.97
C ARG A 211 -19.55 -4.46 -22.69
N ALA A 212 -19.42 -3.36 -21.94
CA ALA A 212 -19.28 -2.01 -22.49
C ALA A 212 -17.91 -1.74 -23.13
N GLY A 213 -16.90 -2.59 -22.86
CA GLY A 213 -15.56 -2.49 -23.44
C GLY A 213 -14.45 -2.12 -22.46
N LEU A 214 -14.64 -2.45 -21.17
CA LEU A 214 -13.58 -2.39 -20.16
C LEU A 214 -12.43 -3.36 -20.49
N ASP A 215 -11.19 -2.90 -20.32
CA ASP A 215 -9.98 -3.72 -20.56
C ASP A 215 -9.36 -4.29 -19.29
N GLY A 216 -9.55 -3.64 -18.14
CA GLY A 216 -8.97 -4.10 -16.88
C GLY A 216 -9.68 -3.58 -15.63
N LEU A 217 -9.57 -4.37 -14.56
CA LEU A 217 -10.00 -4.02 -13.22
C LEU A 217 -8.80 -4.10 -12.27
N GLU A 218 -8.51 -2.99 -11.64
CA GLU A 218 -7.62 -2.88 -10.51
C GLU A 218 -8.42 -2.90 -9.20
N ALA A 219 -8.54 -4.08 -8.61
CA ALA A 219 -9.26 -4.29 -7.37
C ALA A 219 -8.37 -3.92 -6.17
N ILE A 220 -8.83 -2.95 -5.39
CA ILE A 220 -8.12 -2.41 -4.23
C ILE A 220 -8.56 -3.18 -2.99
N THR A 221 -7.62 -3.89 -2.35
CA THR A 221 -7.89 -4.56 -1.08
C THR A 221 -6.72 -4.37 -0.10
N HIS A 222 -7.02 -4.40 1.21
CA HIS A 222 -6.02 -4.41 2.27
C HIS A 222 -5.79 -5.80 2.88
N SER A 223 -6.61 -6.78 2.50
CA SER A 223 -6.58 -8.14 3.03
C SER A 223 -7.13 -9.15 2.02
N ALA A 224 -6.51 -10.32 1.94
CA ALA A 224 -7.04 -11.49 1.27
C ALA A 224 -7.84 -12.40 2.23
N ARG A 225 -7.91 -12.06 3.51
CA ARG A 225 -8.76 -12.70 4.51
C ARG A 225 -10.08 -11.95 4.67
N GLU A 226 -11.17 -12.68 4.46
CA GLU A 226 -12.56 -12.21 4.53
C GLU A 226 -12.84 -11.51 5.86
N GLU A 227 -12.44 -12.12 6.99
CA GLU A 227 -12.70 -11.61 8.33
C GLU A 227 -12.02 -10.26 8.64
N TYR A 228 -11.03 -9.87 7.85
CA TYR A 228 -10.40 -8.55 7.93
C TYR A 228 -10.91 -7.60 6.86
N TYR A 229 -11.12 -8.10 5.64
CA TYR A 229 -11.63 -7.31 4.53
C TYR A 229 -12.99 -6.67 4.88
N GLU A 230 -13.89 -7.44 5.49
CA GLU A 230 -15.26 -7.01 5.81
C GLU A 230 -15.35 -6.17 7.11
N LYS A 231 -14.22 -5.84 7.75
CA LYS A 231 -14.20 -4.96 8.95
C LYS A 231 -14.31 -3.48 8.60
N PHE A 232 -14.11 -3.13 7.34
CA PHE A 232 -14.19 -1.77 6.83
C PHE A 232 -15.30 -1.69 5.77
N ALA A 233 -16.29 -0.82 6.00
CA ALA A 233 -17.45 -0.61 5.12
C ALA A 233 -18.35 -1.85 4.91
N ASP A 234 -19.46 -1.68 4.19
CA ASP A 234 -20.37 -2.76 3.79
C ASP A 234 -19.81 -3.50 2.57
N LEU A 235 -18.60 -4.04 2.73
CA LEU A 235 -17.90 -4.80 1.69
C LEU A 235 -18.23 -6.30 1.82
N SER A 236 -18.27 -6.99 0.69
CA SER A 236 -18.35 -8.45 0.63
C SER A 236 -17.10 -9.00 -0.05
N PHE A 237 -16.38 -9.90 0.64
CA PHE A 237 -15.19 -10.53 0.09
C PHE A 237 -15.53 -11.40 -1.13
N ASP A 238 -16.70 -12.04 -1.10
CA ASP A 238 -17.23 -12.77 -2.26
C ASP A 238 -17.48 -11.85 -3.46
N ASN A 239 -17.99 -10.63 -3.26
CA ASN A 239 -18.15 -9.69 -4.37
C ASN A 239 -16.80 -9.27 -4.98
N LEU A 240 -15.76 -9.06 -4.17
CA LEU A 240 -14.39 -8.83 -4.66
C LEU A 240 -13.92 -10.01 -5.52
N ARG A 241 -14.02 -11.21 -4.98
CA ARG A 241 -13.58 -12.46 -5.62
C ARG A 241 -14.31 -12.73 -6.93
N GLU A 242 -15.63 -12.66 -6.93
CA GLU A 242 -16.46 -12.90 -8.11
C GLU A 242 -16.33 -11.80 -9.17
N SER A 243 -16.04 -10.56 -8.77
CA SER A 243 -15.73 -9.48 -9.71
C SER A 243 -14.40 -9.70 -10.43
N LEU A 244 -13.35 -10.11 -9.71
CA LEU A 244 -12.07 -10.47 -10.32
C LEU A 244 -12.24 -11.64 -11.30
N LYS A 245 -12.95 -12.71 -10.89
CA LYS A 245 -13.27 -13.83 -11.80
C LYS A 245 -14.01 -13.38 -13.05
N ALA A 246 -15.01 -12.51 -12.89
CA ALA A 246 -15.81 -12.02 -14.00
C ALA A 246 -14.98 -11.28 -15.06
N VAL A 247 -14.02 -10.45 -14.61
CA VAL A 247 -13.10 -9.71 -15.48
C VAL A 247 -12.18 -10.69 -16.23
N SER A 248 -11.56 -11.62 -15.50
CA SER A 248 -10.67 -12.63 -16.09
C SER A 248 -11.40 -13.53 -17.11
N GLN A 249 -12.61 -13.99 -16.78
CA GLN A 249 -13.45 -14.82 -17.68
C GLN A 249 -13.92 -14.06 -18.92
N ALA A 250 -14.01 -12.74 -18.86
CA ALA A 250 -14.31 -11.89 -20.00
C ALA A 250 -13.06 -11.60 -20.87
N GLY A 251 -11.92 -12.24 -20.59
CA GLY A 251 -10.65 -11.99 -21.29
C GLY A 251 -10.05 -10.62 -20.98
N ARG A 252 -10.44 -10.01 -19.86
CA ARG A 252 -9.97 -8.69 -19.41
C ARG A 252 -8.96 -8.85 -18.28
N ARG A 253 -8.17 -7.82 -18.03
CA ARG A 253 -7.06 -7.91 -17.07
C ARG A 253 -7.53 -7.70 -15.63
N ALA A 254 -7.38 -8.73 -14.81
CA ALA A 254 -7.57 -8.64 -13.37
C ALA A 254 -6.25 -8.28 -12.66
N ILE A 255 -6.26 -7.18 -11.91
CA ILE A 255 -5.11 -6.64 -11.18
C ILE A 255 -5.52 -6.49 -9.72
N LEU A 256 -4.65 -6.94 -8.81
CA LEU A 256 -4.85 -6.77 -7.38
C LEU A 256 -3.96 -5.63 -6.88
N ARG A 257 -4.55 -4.46 -6.58
CA ARG A 257 -3.87 -3.39 -5.84
C ARG A 257 -3.92 -3.73 -4.36
N TYR A 258 -2.83 -4.31 -3.86
CA TYR A 258 -2.80 -4.86 -2.52
C TYR A 258 -2.14 -3.89 -1.54
N ARG A 259 -2.93 -3.30 -0.64
CA ARG A 259 -2.48 -2.33 0.35
C ARG A 259 -1.75 -3.05 1.48
N VAL A 260 -0.44 -3.03 1.44
CA VAL A 260 0.42 -3.81 2.32
C VAL A 260 0.57 -3.18 3.69
N PHE A 261 0.67 -4.02 4.72
CA PHE A 261 0.91 -3.64 6.09
C PHE A 261 1.90 -4.63 6.74
N PRO A 262 3.15 -4.23 7.03
CA PRO A 262 4.12 -5.09 7.70
C PRO A 262 3.55 -5.61 9.02
N GLY A 263 3.40 -6.93 9.13
CA GLY A 263 2.83 -7.62 10.27
C GLY A 263 1.53 -8.36 9.97
N LEU A 264 0.75 -7.87 9.00
CA LEU A 264 -0.42 -8.55 8.46
C LEU A 264 -0.08 -9.20 7.13
N THR A 265 0.41 -8.43 6.15
CA THR A 265 0.64 -8.90 4.78
C THR A 265 1.66 -10.03 4.69
N ASP A 266 2.70 -9.99 5.53
CA ASP A 266 3.72 -11.02 5.63
C ASP A 266 3.42 -12.09 6.70
N HIS A 267 2.20 -12.11 7.26
CA HIS A 267 1.76 -13.18 8.14
C HIS A 267 1.43 -14.44 7.31
N PRO A 268 1.85 -15.65 7.73
CA PRO A 268 1.60 -16.88 6.97
C PRO A 268 0.13 -17.11 6.61
N LEU A 269 -0.81 -16.89 7.55
CA LEU A 269 -2.25 -17.04 7.28
C LEU A 269 -2.78 -16.06 6.23
N GLU A 270 -2.29 -14.81 6.21
CA GLU A 270 -2.66 -13.82 5.20
C GLU A 270 -2.11 -14.24 3.84
N PHE A 271 -0.87 -14.73 3.82
CA PHE A 271 -0.26 -15.23 2.59
C PHE A 271 -0.98 -16.46 2.03
N GLU A 272 -1.37 -17.43 2.86
CA GLU A 272 -2.19 -18.58 2.44
C GLU A 272 -3.52 -18.13 1.82
N ALA A 273 -4.19 -17.14 2.41
CA ALA A 273 -5.42 -16.58 1.88
C ALA A 273 -5.19 -15.87 0.53
N LEU A 274 -4.10 -15.11 0.40
CA LEU A 274 -3.70 -14.50 -0.87
C LEU A 274 -3.49 -15.56 -1.95
N LYS A 275 -2.75 -16.65 -1.65
CA LYS A 275 -2.56 -17.75 -2.61
C LYS A 275 -3.88 -18.33 -3.11
N LYS A 276 -4.83 -18.55 -2.19
CA LYS A 276 -6.18 -19.02 -2.53
C LYS A 276 -6.89 -18.03 -3.44
N LEU A 277 -6.91 -16.75 -3.08
CA LEU A 277 -7.52 -15.69 -3.89
C LEU A 277 -6.95 -15.67 -5.31
N LEU A 278 -5.62 -15.69 -5.45
CA LEU A 278 -4.95 -15.67 -6.76
C LEU A 278 -5.32 -16.90 -7.60
N SER A 279 -5.32 -18.09 -7.00
CA SER A 279 -5.67 -19.35 -7.69
C SER A 279 -7.12 -19.40 -8.17
N GLU A 280 -8.03 -18.66 -7.52
CA GLU A 280 -9.46 -18.67 -7.83
C GLU A 280 -9.89 -17.57 -8.81
N THR A 281 -9.14 -16.47 -8.93
CA THR A 281 -9.64 -15.22 -9.54
C THR A 281 -9.02 -14.85 -10.89
N GLY A 282 -7.97 -15.55 -11.33
CA GLY A 282 -7.28 -15.27 -12.58
C GLY A 282 -6.50 -13.95 -12.55
N VAL A 283 -6.19 -13.41 -11.36
CA VAL A 283 -5.35 -12.23 -11.21
C VAL A 283 -3.99 -12.49 -11.86
N GLU A 284 -3.61 -11.62 -12.78
CA GLU A 284 -2.32 -11.69 -13.46
C GLU A 284 -1.30 -10.79 -12.79
N TRP A 285 -1.71 -9.65 -12.25
CA TRP A 285 -0.79 -8.63 -11.72
C TRP A 285 -1.13 -8.29 -10.26
N ILE A 286 -0.10 -8.16 -9.43
CA ILE A 286 -0.21 -7.62 -8.08
C ILE A 286 0.54 -6.29 -8.04
N ARG A 287 -0.17 -5.24 -7.66
CA ARG A 287 0.41 -3.92 -7.38
C ARG A 287 0.45 -3.69 -5.87
N PRO A 288 1.54 -4.05 -5.18
CA PRO A 288 1.64 -3.77 -3.76
C PRO A 288 1.83 -2.27 -3.55
N VAL A 289 0.99 -1.67 -2.70
CA VAL A 289 1.07 -0.26 -2.33
C VAL A 289 1.08 -0.16 -0.81
N ASN A 290 1.82 0.77 -0.23
CA ASN A 290 1.86 0.87 1.23
C ASN A 290 0.51 1.34 1.76
N LEU A 291 -0.02 0.67 2.80
CA LEU A 291 -1.23 1.12 3.47
C LEU A 291 -0.94 2.40 4.27
N ASN A 292 -1.53 3.52 3.85
CA ASN A 292 -1.43 4.80 4.55
C ASN A 292 -2.50 4.90 5.64
N VAL A 293 -2.15 4.54 6.88
CA VAL A 293 -3.08 4.50 8.03
C VAL A 293 -2.33 4.67 9.34
N ASP A 294 -3.01 5.14 10.39
CA ASP A 294 -2.49 4.99 11.75
C ASP A 294 -2.38 3.47 12.09
N PRO A 295 -1.16 2.96 12.32
CA PRO A 295 -0.95 1.53 12.49
C PRO A 295 -1.60 0.96 13.75
N GLU A 296 -1.69 1.73 14.84
CA GLU A 296 -2.29 1.25 16.09
C GLU A 296 -3.80 1.15 15.92
N TRP A 297 -4.43 2.18 15.35
CA TRP A 297 -5.86 2.16 15.02
C TRP A 297 -6.22 1.00 14.09
N TYR A 298 -5.39 0.73 13.08
CA TYR A 298 -5.60 -0.38 12.15
C TYR A 298 -5.49 -1.75 12.84
N MET A 299 -4.48 -1.93 13.70
CA MET A 299 -4.30 -3.15 14.48
C MET A 299 -5.45 -3.38 15.47
N ASP A 300 -5.90 -2.34 16.17
CA ASP A 300 -7.04 -2.39 17.09
C ASP A 300 -8.33 -2.75 16.36
N ARG A 301 -8.61 -2.05 15.25
CA ARG A 301 -9.83 -2.25 14.46
C ARG A 301 -9.97 -3.69 13.95
N LEU A 302 -8.85 -4.30 13.57
CA LEU A 302 -8.79 -5.66 13.05
C LEU A 302 -8.49 -6.71 14.14
N MET A 303 -8.31 -6.30 15.39
CA MET A 303 -7.90 -7.19 16.50
C MET A 303 -6.63 -7.97 16.18
N LEU A 304 -5.68 -7.37 15.44
CA LEU A 304 -4.51 -8.07 14.94
C LEU A 304 -3.63 -8.60 16.06
N TRP A 305 -3.66 -7.99 17.26
CA TRP A 305 -2.96 -8.42 18.48
C TRP A 305 -3.18 -9.90 18.85
N THR A 306 -4.28 -10.49 18.37
CA THR A 306 -4.62 -11.91 18.58
C THR A 306 -3.87 -12.87 17.64
N LEU A 307 -3.19 -12.35 16.61
CA LEU A 307 -2.44 -13.17 15.66
C LEU A 307 -1.15 -13.73 16.28
N PRO A 308 -0.80 -14.98 15.92
CA PRO A 308 0.51 -15.53 16.24
C PRO A 308 1.65 -14.65 15.70
N ARG A 309 2.71 -14.50 16.49
CA ARG A 309 3.89 -13.70 16.12
C ARG A 309 4.83 -14.49 15.21
N THR A 310 4.34 -14.85 14.03
CA THR A 310 5.00 -15.76 13.05
C THR A 310 5.28 -15.11 11.70
N GLN A 311 5.31 -13.77 11.67
CA GLN A 311 5.57 -12.96 10.48
C GLN A 311 6.84 -13.41 9.75
N ALA A 312 6.73 -13.56 8.43
CA ALA A 312 7.83 -14.01 7.59
C ALA A 312 8.80 -12.86 7.21
N GLY A 313 8.35 -11.61 7.28
CA GLY A 313 9.03 -10.43 6.75
C GLY A 313 8.57 -10.09 5.34
N MET A 314 8.35 -8.80 5.08
CA MET A 314 7.87 -8.29 3.77
C MET A 314 8.80 -8.61 2.60
N ARG A 315 10.13 -8.61 2.82
CA ARG A 315 11.10 -9.01 1.79
C ARG A 315 10.94 -10.47 1.39
N LYS A 316 10.75 -11.35 2.39
CA LYS A 316 10.49 -12.78 2.15
C LYS A 316 9.13 -12.98 1.49
N TRP A 317 8.11 -12.23 1.88
CA TRP A 317 6.80 -12.23 1.23
C TRP A 317 6.90 -11.93 -0.26
N LEU A 318 7.58 -10.83 -0.63
CA LEU A 318 7.77 -10.42 -2.03
C LEU A 318 8.51 -11.49 -2.84
N LYS A 319 9.61 -12.03 -2.29
CA LYS A 319 10.37 -13.13 -2.90
C LYS A 319 9.51 -14.38 -3.10
N THR A 320 8.72 -14.74 -2.09
CA THR A 320 7.89 -15.95 -2.13
C THR A 320 6.76 -15.84 -3.17
N ILE A 321 6.21 -14.64 -3.41
CA ILE A 321 5.25 -14.42 -4.50
C ILE A 321 5.92 -14.70 -5.85
N ALA A 322 7.08 -14.11 -6.11
CA ALA A 322 7.79 -14.30 -7.37
C ALA A 322 8.16 -15.78 -7.61
N GLU A 323 8.55 -16.50 -6.56
CA GLU A 323 8.88 -17.94 -6.64
C GLU A 323 7.66 -18.84 -6.84
N LYS A 324 6.55 -18.58 -6.14
CA LYS A 324 5.35 -19.45 -6.18
C LYS A 324 4.41 -19.12 -7.33
N PHE A 325 4.41 -17.89 -7.82
CA PHE A 325 3.54 -17.42 -8.88
C PHE A 325 4.36 -16.72 -9.97
N PRO A 326 5.23 -17.43 -10.71
CA PRO A 326 6.11 -16.83 -11.72
C PRO A 326 5.36 -16.23 -12.91
N HIS A 327 4.08 -16.58 -13.08
CA HIS A 327 3.18 -15.99 -14.08
C HIS A 327 2.57 -14.66 -13.62
N ILE A 328 2.62 -14.36 -12.31
CA ILE A 328 2.09 -13.12 -11.76
C ILE A 328 3.15 -12.04 -11.84
N ARG A 329 2.80 -10.89 -12.45
CA ARG A 329 3.67 -9.71 -12.45
C ARG A 329 3.49 -8.93 -11.15
N VAL A 330 4.59 -8.52 -10.53
CA VAL A 330 4.57 -7.71 -9.31
C VAL A 330 5.31 -6.42 -9.56
N GLY A 331 4.64 -5.29 -9.36
CA GLY A 331 5.20 -3.98 -9.70
C GLY A 331 4.38 -2.81 -9.20
N TYR A 332 4.86 -1.58 -9.40
CA TYR A 332 4.18 -0.35 -9.04
C TYR A 332 3.35 0.25 -10.17
#